data_AF-A0AAU6KUY8-F1
#
_entry.id   AF-A0AAU6KUY8-F1
#
_cell.length_a   1.000
_cell.length_b   1.000
_cell.length_c   1.000
_cell.angle_alpha   90.00
_cell.angle_beta   90.00
_cell.angle_gamma   90.00
#
_symmetry.space_group_name_H-M   'P 1'
#
loop_
_entity.id
_entity.type
_entity.pdbx_description
1 polymer ?
#
loop_
_entity_poly.entity_id
_entity_poly.type
_entity_poly.pdbx_seq_one_letter_code
_entity_poly.pdbx_strand_id
1 'polypeptide(L)'
;MTAHRGINLCTHLMPQMKEFIAANEEWLTVFHFPVYAPDLNPQEGIWSLVKRTIGNLAAANLDHLATAVRRSLKETQYCPHLFDGCLAGTGPDHGRLTPTKPVQ
;
A
#
# COMPACT_ATOMS: atom_id res chain seq x y z
N MET A 1 -15.65 10.28 4.29
CA MET A 1 -15.02 9.48 5.35
C MET A 1 -13.53 9.44 5.09
N THR A 2 -12.77 10.05 5.98
CA THR A 2 -11.35 10.34 5.78
C THR A 2 -10.55 9.45 6.73
N ALA A 3 -9.94 8.40 6.19
CA ALA A 3 -8.97 7.58 6.92
C ALA A 3 -7.58 8.00 6.43
N HIS A 4 -6.92 8.87 7.19
CA HIS A 4 -5.54 9.29 6.94
C HIS A 4 -4.58 8.38 7.71
N ARG A 5 -4.05 7.33 7.06
CA ARG A 5 -2.87 6.63 7.58
C ARG A 5 -1.91 6.30 6.44
N GLY A 6 -1.09 7.30 6.09
CA GLY A 6 0.10 7.11 5.26
C GLY A 6 1.16 6.34 6.03
N ILE A 7 1.29 5.06 5.71
CA ILE A 7 2.36 4.05 5.94
C ILE A 7 3.69 4.51 6.61
N ASN A 8 3.61 5.02 7.83
CA ASN A 8 4.67 4.87 8.83
C ASN A 8 4.05 4.41 10.15
N LEU A 9 3.50 3.18 10.14
CA LEU A 9 3.01 2.53 11.35
C LEU A 9 4.21 2.16 12.22
N CYS A 10 4.19 2.52 13.51
CA CYS A 10 5.32 2.29 14.43
C CYS A 10 5.83 0.84 14.44
N THR A 11 4.99 -0.14 14.09
CA THR A 11 5.36 -1.55 13.92
C THR A 11 6.44 -1.77 12.86
N HIS A 12 6.47 -0.97 11.79
CA HIS A 12 7.53 -1.04 10.76
C HIS A 12 8.88 -0.52 11.25
N LEU A 13 8.91 0.22 12.36
CA LEU A 13 10.12 0.75 12.97
C LEU A 13 10.61 -0.10 14.15
N MET A 14 9.87 -1.17 14.50
CA MET A 14 10.24 -2.06 15.59
C MET A 14 11.56 -2.79 15.30
N PRO A 15 12.40 -3.05 16.32
CA PRO A 15 13.69 -3.73 16.16
C PRO A 15 13.57 -5.05 15.40
N GLN A 16 12.54 -5.85 15.69
CA GLN A 16 12.28 -7.13 15.03
C GLN A 16 12.04 -6.99 13.52
N MET A 17 11.39 -5.90 13.09
CA MET A 17 11.19 -5.62 11.67
C MET A 17 12.51 -5.21 11.01
N LYS A 18 13.35 -4.43 11.70
CA LYS A 18 14.67 -4.03 11.19
C LYS A 18 15.60 -5.24 11.04
N GLU A 19 15.62 -6.13 12.03
CA GLU A 19 16.38 -7.39 11.99
C GLU A 19 15.91 -8.28 10.83
N PHE A 20 14.60 -8.40 10.62
CA PHE A 20 14.06 -9.13 9.49
C PHE A 20 14.47 -8.53 8.15
N ILE A 21 14.42 -7.20 8.01
CA ILE A 21 14.84 -6.52 6.77
C ILE A 21 16.33 -6.77 6.52
N ALA A 22 17.18 -6.60 7.54
CA ALA A 22 18.63 -6.81 7.45
C ALA A 22 18.98 -8.26 7.06
N ALA A 23 18.27 -9.25 7.63
CA ALA A 23 18.47 -10.66 7.32
C ALA A 23 18.10 -11.05 5.87
N ASN A 24 17.36 -10.20 5.15
CA ASN A 24 16.82 -10.49 3.83
C ASN A 24 17.26 -9.48 2.75
N GLU A 25 18.33 -8.70 2.99
CA GLU A 25 18.80 -7.64 2.08
C GLU A 25 19.18 -8.14 0.67
N GLU A 26 19.51 -9.41 0.51
CA GLU A 26 19.82 -9.99 -0.80
C GLU A 26 18.64 -9.92 -1.79
N TRP A 27 17.40 -9.95 -1.27
CA TRP A 27 16.18 -9.99 -2.10
C TRP A 27 15.12 -8.96 -1.70
N LEU A 28 15.26 -8.26 -0.56
CA LEU A 28 14.29 -7.31 -0.04
C LEU A 28 14.87 -5.89 0.04
N THR A 29 14.37 -4.99 -0.82
CA THR A 29 14.66 -3.55 -0.75
C THR A 29 13.48 -2.80 -0.15
N VAL A 30 13.71 -2.04 0.93
CA VAL A 30 12.68 -1.26 1.61
C VAL A 30 12.84 0.23 1.30
N PHE A 31 11.74 0.88 0.94
CA PHE A 31 11.65 2.34 0.78
C PHE A 31 10.82 2.92 1.91
N HIS A 32 11.39 3.89 2.64
CA HIS A 32 10.65 4.62 3.66
C HIS A 32 9.92 5.80 3.05
N PHE A 33 8.62 5.88 3.30
CA PHE A 33 7.80 7.01 2.90
C PHE A 33 7.94 8.16 3.90
N PRO A 34 7.91 9.43 3.44
CA PRO A 34 7.73 10.55 4.33
C PRO A 34 6.43 10.39 5.13
N VAL A 35 6.43 10.86 6.38
CA VAL A 35 5.20 10.88 7.19
C VAL A 35 4.16 11.75 6.46
N TYR A 36 2.94 11.23 6.31
CA TYR A 36 1.84 11.89 5.60
C TYR A 36 2.04 12.10 4.08
N ALA A 37 2.63 11.13 3.37
CA ALA A 37 2.65 11.11 1.89
C ALA A 37 1.70 10.05 1.29
N PRO A 38 0.37 10.18 1.44
CA PRO A 38 -0.59 9.22 0.89
C PRO A 38 -0.62 9.23 -0.64
N ASP A 39 -0.25 10.35 -1.26
CA ASP A 39 -0.07 10.53 -2.70
C ASP A 39 1.07 9.70 -3.27
N LEU A 40 2.02 9.27 -2.44
CA LEU A 40 3.12 8.39 -2.83
C LEU A 40 2.82 6.92 -2.55
N ASN A 41 1.71 6.59 -1.87
CA ASN A 41 1.37 5.22 -1.52
C ASN A 41 0.49 4.56 -2.59
N PRO A 42 0.99 3.60 -3.39
CA PRO A 42 0.17 2.94 -4.43
C PRO A 42 -1.00 2.14 -3.85
N GLN A 43 -0.92 1.74 -2.57
CA GLN A 43 -2.02 1.12 -1.85
C GLN A 43 -3.24 2.05 -1.75
N GLU A 44 -3.06 3.37 -1.68
CA GLU A 44 -4.17 4.34 -1.65
C GLU A 44 -4.93 4.38 -2.98
N GLY A 45 -4.21 4.24 -4.10
CA GLY A 45 -4.80 4.11 -5.44
C GLY A 45 -5.65 2.85 -5.56
N ILE A 46 -5.08 1.71 -5.17
CA ILE A 46 -5.78 0.41 -5.15
C ILE A 46 -7.02 0.49 -4.24
N TRP A 47 -6.88 1.08 -3.05
CA TRP A 47 -8.00 1.23 -2.11
C TRP A 47 -9.09 2.15 -2.67
N SER A 48 -8.72 3.18 -3.42
CA SER A 48 -9.69 4.05 -4.10
C SER A 48 -10.49 3.32 -5.17
N LEU A 49 -9.86 2.39 -5.91
CA LEU A 49 -10.55 1.50 -6.85
C LEU A 49 -11.52 0.56 -6.13
N VAL A 50 -11.07 -0.11 -5.06
CA VAL A 50 -11.92 -1.00 -4.27
C VAL A 50 -13.14 -0.27 -3.72
N LYS A 51 -12.94 0.91 -3.10
CA LYS A 51 -14.03 1.74 -2.57
C LYS A 51 -15.02 2.17 -3.66
N ARG A 52 -14.56 2.47 -4.88
CA ARG A 52 -15.44 2.78 -6.01
C ARG A 52 -16.31 1.57 -6.40
N THR A 53 -15.75 0.37 -6.38
CA THR A 53 -16.46 -0.86 -6.73
C THR A 53 -17.50 -1.24 -5.68
N ILE A 54 -17.16 -1.15 -4.39
CA ILE A 54 -18.03 -1.63 -3.30
C ILE A 54 -18.81 -0.53 -2.58
N GLY A 55 -18.59 0.74 -2.91
CA GLY A 55 -19.12 1.88 -2.14
C GLY A 55 -20.65 1.97 -2.09
N ASN A 56 -21.33 1.38 -3.08
CA ASN A 56 -22.79 1.30 -3.14
C ASN A 56 -23.35 -0.08 -2.74
N LEU A 57 -22.49 -0.97 -2.23
CA LEU A 57 -22.92 -2.31 -1.82
C LEU A 57 -23.66 -2.25 -0.48
N ALA A 58 -24.94 -2.60 -0.48
CA ALA A 58 -25.72 -2.84 0.74
C ALA A 58 -25.35 -4.22 1.33
N ALA A 59 -24.17 -4.32 1.93
CA ALA A 59 -23.70 -5.58 2.51
C ALA A 59 -24.56 -5.99 3.72
N ALA A 60 -25.15 -7.19 3.64
CA ALA A 60 -26.00 -7.74 4.69
C ALA A 60 -25.25 -8.06 6.00
N ASN A 61 -23.94 -8.29 5.93
CA ASN A 61 -23.07 -8.56 7.07
C ASN A 61 -21.59 -8.33 6.69
N LEU A 62 -20.70 -8.48 7.68
CA LEU A 62 -19.27 -8.30 7.50
C LEU A 62 -18.67 -9.32 6.51
N ASP A 63 -19.13 -10.56 6.50
CA ASP A 63 -18.62 -11.60 5.59
C ASP A 63 -18.93 -11.29 4.13
N HIS A 64 -20.13 -10.74 3.88
CA HIS A 64 -20.54 -10.26 2.57
C HIS A 64 -19.65 -9.09 2.12
N LEU A 65 -19.39 -8.12 3.01
CA LEU A 65 -18.47 -7.03 2.72
C LEU A 65 -17.04 -7.54 2.45
N ALA A 66 -16.52 -8.43 3.29
CA ALA A 66 -15.18 -8.99 3.14
C ALA A 66 -15.03 -9.78 1.84
N THR A 67 -16.09 -10.48 1.42
CA THR A 67 -16.11 -11.20 0.14
C THR A 67 -16.10 -10.24 -1.04
N ALA A 68 -16.86 -9.14 -0.99
CA ALA A 68 -16.84 -8.11 -2.01
C ALA A 68 -15.48 -7.40 -2.12
N VAL A 69 -14.85 -7.09 -0.99
CA VAL A 69 -13.49 -6.52 -0.95
C VAL A 69 -12.49 -7.47 -1.60
N ARG A 70 -12.49 -8.76 -1.20
CA ARG A 70 -11.59 -9.77 -1.79
C ARG A 70 -11.79 -9.92 -3.29
N ARG A 71 -13.05 -9.92 -3.74
CA ARG A 71 -13.38 -9.99 -5.17
C ARG A 71 -12.85 -8.78 -5.93
N SER A 72 -13.10 -7.56 -5.44
CA SER A 72 -12.62 -6.34 -6.09
C SER A 72 -11.08 -6.29 -6.15
N LEU A 73 -10.39 -6.71 -5.09
CA LEU A 73 -8.92 -6.80 -5.10
C LEU A 73 -8.43 -7.81 -6.15
N LYS A 74 -9.08 -8.97 -6.25
CA LYS A 74 -8.76 -10.00 -7.25
C LYS A 74 -8.99 -9.48 -8.67
N GLU A 75 -10.07 -8.73 -8.91
CA GLU A 75 -10.33 -8.10 -10.21
C GLU A 75 -9.25 -7.05 -10.55
N THR A 76 -8.83 -6.22 -9.60
CA THR A 76 -7.71 -5.28 -9.81
C THR A 76 -6.39 -6.02 -10.09
N GLN A 77 -6.13 -7.14 -9.41
CA GLN A 77 -4.94 -7.96 -9.64
C GLN A 77 -4.88 -8.53 -11.07
N TYR A 78 -6.01 -8.94 -11.64
CA TYR A 78 -6.07 -9.46 -13.01
C TYR A 78 -6.12 -8.38 -14.10
N CYS A 79 -6.00 -7.11 -13.71
CA CYS A 79 -6.13 -5.97 -14.61
C CYS A 79 -4.85 -5.10 -14.56
N PRO A 80 -3.76 -5.53 -15.23
CA PRO A 80 -2.43 -4.92 -15.09
C PRO A 80 -2.42 -3.40 -15.30
N HIS A 81 -3.19 -2.88 -16.27
CA HIS A 81 -3.24 -1.45 -16.55
C HIS A 81 -3.83 -0.60 -15.40
N LEU A 82 -4.72 -1.16 -14.57
CA LEU A 82 -5.25 -0.46 -13.39
C LEU A 82 -4.21 -0.42 -12.27
N PHE A 83 -3.44 -1.50 -12.13
CA PHE A 83 -2.32 -1.56 -11.19
C PHE A 83 -1.20 -0.60 -11.61
N ASP A 84 -0.83 -0.60 -12.89
CA ASP A 84 0.16 0.30 -13.47
C ASP A 84 -0.27 1.76 -13.32
N GLY A 85 -1.55 2.08 -13.50
CA GLY A 85 -2.09 3.43 -13.25
C GLY A 85 -1.97 3.87 -11.79
N CYS A 86 -2.14 2.94 -10.84
CA CYS A 86 -1.93 3.22 -9.41
C CYS A 86 -0.45 3.46 -9.09
N LEU A 87 0.48 2.76 -9.76
CA LEU A 87 1.92 2.97 -9.63
C LEU A 87 2.38 4.27 -10.31
N ALA A 88 1.86 4.58 -11.49
CA ALA A 88 2.22 5.76 -12.27
C ALA A 88 1.80 7.07 -11.57
N GLY A 89 0.66 7.06 -10.87
CA GLY A 89 0.23 8.20 -10.03
C GLY A 89 1.11 8.45 -8.79
N THR A 90 1.97 7.49 -8.44
CA THR A 90 2.85 7.51 -7.25
C THR A 90 4.34 7.65 -7.59
N GLY A 91 4.66 7.84 -8.89
CA GLY A 91 6.03 7.91 -9.37
C GLY A 91 6.83 8.99 -8.63
N PRO A 92 7.95 8.65 -7.98
CA PRO A 92 8.80 9.65 -7.38
C PRO A 92 9.44 10.48 -8.49
N ASP A 93 9.28 11.80 -8.44
CA ASP A 93 10.28 12.70 -8.99
C ASP A 93 11.63 12.25 -8.39
N HIS A 94 12.63 12.05 -9.24
CA HIS A 94 13.77 11.11 -9.09
C HIS A 94 14.72 11.38 -7.89
N GLY A 95 14.33 12.21 -6.91
CA GLY A 95 15.12 12.60 -5.75
C GLY A 95 14.41 12.51 -4.38
N ARG A 96 13.22 11.90 -4.25
CA ARG A 96 12.42 11.98 -2.99
C ARG A 96 12.36 10.70 -2.13
N LEU A 97 12.69 9.54 -2.67
CA LEU A 97 12.76 8.27 -1.91
C LEU A 97 14.18 7.71 -2.03
N THR A 98 14.99 7.86 -0.98
CA THR A 98 16.32 7.24 -0.94
C THR A 98 16.20 5.82 -0.39
N PRO A 99 16.85 4.82 -1.02
CA PRO A 99 17.02 3.52 -0.40
C PRO A 99 17.77 3.71 0.92
N THR A 100 17.18 3.28 2.02
CA THR A 100 17.86 3.30 3.32
C THR A 100 18.98 2.28 3.30
N LYS A 101 20.22 2.73 3.49
CA LYS A 101 21.32 1.85 3.88
C LYS A 101 21.02 1.26 5.27
N PRO A 102 21.42 0.01 5.55
CA PRO A 102 21.26 -0.56 6.88
C PRO A 102 21.90 0.38 7.91
N VAL A 103 21.09 0.76 8.89
CA VAL A 103 21.57 1.41 10.11
C VAL A 103 22.39 0.38 10.85
N GLN A 104 23.69 0.66 11.01
CA GLN A 104 24.57 -0.03 11.97
C GLN A 104 24.04 0.16 13.39
#